data_AF-A0A091TAX9-F1
#
_entry.id   AF-A0A091TAX9-F1
#
_cell.length_a   1.000
_cell.length_b   1.000
_cell.length_c   1.000
_cell.angle_alpha   90.00
_cell.angle_beta   90.00
_cell.angle_gamma   90.00
#
_symmetry.space_group_name_H-M   'P 1'
#
loop_
_entity.id
_entity.type
_entity.pdbx_description
1 polymer ?
#
loop_
_entity_poly.entity_id
_entity_poly.type
_entity_poly.pdbx_seq_one_letter_code
_entity_poly.pdbx_strand_id
1 'polypeptide(L)'
;QIVLVSGHLDSWDVGQGAMDDGGGAFISWEALSLIKDLGLRPKRTLRLVLWTAEEQGGIGAEQYYQLHKENISNFDIVMESDEGTFKPSGLGFTGNAKARDIMKEILTLLQPINVTDVYDDADGTDIDYWMRNGVPG
;
A
#
# COMPACT_ATOMS: atom_id res chain seq x y z
N GLN A 1 -11.64 -0.70 -11.45
CA GLN A 1 -11.62 -1.20 -10.07
C GLN A 1 -10.33 -1.97 -9.84
N ILE A 2 -9.42 -1.31 -9.12
CA ILE A 2 -8.05 -1.70 -8.85
C ILE A 2 -7.83 -1.54 -7.34
N VAL A 3 -7.27 -2.57 -6.72
CA VAL A 3 -6.65 -2.50 -5.41
C VAL A 3 -5.15 -2.52 -5.64
N LEU A 4 -4.50 -1.39 -5.37
CA LEU A 4 -3.05 -1.26 -5.52
C LEU A 4 -2.38 -1.55 -4.17
N VAL A 5 -1.31 -2.35 -4.21
CA VAL A 5 -0.48 -2.69 -3.05
C VAL A 5 0.97 -2.46 -3.46
N SER A 6 1.76 -1.75 -2.67
CA SER A 6 3.09 -1.28 -3.07
C SER A 6 4.12 -1.24 -1.95
N GLY A 7 5.35 -1.01 -2.40
CA GLY A 7 6.56 -0.59 -1.69
C GLY A 7 7.53 -0.07 -2.77
N HIS A 8 8.69 0.46 -2.41
CA HIS A 8 9.68 0.93 -3.38
C HIS A 8 10.84 -0.05 -3.56
N LEU A 9 11.37 -0.11 -4.79
CA LEU A 9 12.42 -1.05 -5.18
C LEU A 9 13.82 -0.44 -5.17
N ASP A 10 13.92 0.87 -5.26
CA ASP A 10 15.20 1.57 -5.06
C ASP A 10 15.55 1.67 -3.57
N SER A 11 16.77 2.09 -3.28
CA SER A 11 17.25 2.36 -1.93
C SER A 11 18.43 3.34 -1.99
N TRP A 12 18.81 3.90 -0.85
CA TRP A 12 20.13 4.55 -0.71
C TRP A 12 21.31 3.58 -0.93
N ASP A 13 22.47 4.16 -1.26
CA ASP A 13 23.66 3.48 -1.78
C ASP A 13 24.63 2.98 -0.70
N VAL A 14 24.56 3.52 0.51
CA VAL A 14 25.48 3.18 1.62
C VAL A 14 25.07 1.92 2.41
N GLY A 15 23.85 1.44 2.18
CA GLY A 15 23.25 0.30 2.88
C GLY A 15 22.97 -0.88 1.95
N GLN A 16 22.03 -1.74 2.35
CA GLN A 16 21.53 -2.84 1.51
C GLN A 16 20.04 -2.66 1.16
N GLY A 17 19.42 -1.56 1.59
CA GLY A 17 17.99 -1.31 1.39
C GLY A 17 17.07 -2.38 1.99
N ALA A 18 17.51 -3.11 3.02
CA ALA A 18 16.76 -4.26 3.51
C ALA A 18 15.46 -3.89 4.25
N MET A 19 15.49 -2.78 4.99
CA MET A 19 14.32 -2.26 5.71
C MET A 19 13.64 -1.10 4.97
N ASP A 20 14.28 -0.60 3.92
CA ASP A 20 13.95 0.65 3.24
C ASP A 20 14.42 0.49 1.78
N ASP A 21 13.61 -0.11 0.90
CA ASP A 21 12.31 -0.78 1.18
C ASP A 21 12.24 -2.23 0.64
N GLY A 22 13.37 -2.94 0.68
CA GLY A 22 13.41 -4.36 0.30
C GLY A 22 12.42 -5.22 1.11
N GLY A 23 12.16 -4.86 2.36
CA GLY A 23 11.20 -5.52 3.22
C GLY A 23 9.75 -5.27 2.81
N GLY A 24 9.32 -4.02 2.69
CA GLY A 24 7.95 -3.65 2.34
C GLY A 24 7.57 -4.02 0.91
N ALA A 25 8.48 -3.81 -0.04
CA ALA A 25 8.34 -4.28 -1.42
C ALA A 25 8.00 -5.80 -1.49
N PHE A 26 8.70 -6.62 -0.72
CA PHE A 26 8.47 -8.07 -0.72
C PHE A 26 7.29 -8.51 0.15
N ILE A 27 6.92 -7.77 1.20
CA ILE A 27 5.63 -7.97 1.89
C ILE A 27 4.47 -7.79 0.90
N SER A 28 4.50 -6.70 0.13
CA SER A 28 3.48 -6.39 -0.87
C SER A 28 3.43 -7.42 -2.00
N TRP A 29 4.58 -7.89 -2.46
CA TRP A 29 4.65 -8.99 -3.43
C TRP A 29 4.10 -10.31 -2.88
N GLU A 30 4.51 -10.70 -1.67
CA GLU A 30 4.12 -11.97 -1.06
C GLU A 30 2.61 -12.02 -0.77
N ALA A 31 1.99 -10.91 -0.37
CA ALA A 31 0.55 -10.83 -0.18
C ALA A 31 -0.23 -11.24 -1.44
N LEU A 32 0.18 -10.77 -2.63
CA LEU A 32 -0.46 -11.15 -3.89
C LEU A 32 -0.06 -12.57 -4.33
N SER A 33 1.17 -12.99 -4.06
CA SER A 33 1.66 -14.35 -4.31
C SER A 33 0.79 -15.38 -3.58
N LEU A 34 0.56 -15.18 -2.28
CA LEU A 34 -0.29 -16.05 -1.45
C LEU A 34 -1.73 -16.13 -1.96
N ILE A 35 -2.33 -15.00 -2.36
CA ILE A 35 -3.70 -15.00 -2.92
C ILE A 35 -3.76 -15.88 -4.19
N LYS A 36 -2.74 -15.80 -5.05
CA LYS A 36 -2.63 -16.60 -6.27
C LYS A 36 -2.43 -18.08 -5.95
N ASP A 37 -1.52 -18.42 -5.04
CA ASP A 37 -1.19 -19.79 -4.68
C ASP A 37 -2.37 -20.52 -4.01
N LEU A 38 -3.18 -19.78 -3.24
CA LEU A 38 -4.43 -20.28 -2.68
C LEU A 38 -5.55 -20.47 -3.72
N GLY A 39 -5.31 -20.10 -4.99
CA GLY A 39 -6.31 -20.18 -6.06
C GLY A 39 -7.50 -19.24 -5.86
N LEU A 40 -7.35 -18.22 -5.01
CA LEU A 40 -8.40 -17.25 -4.75
C LEU A 40 -8.55 -16.33 -5.97
N ARG A 41 -9.79 -16.05 -6.34
CA ARG A 41 -10.10 -15.15 -7.45
C ARG A 41 -10.76 -13.87 -6.93
N PRO A 42 -10.00 -12.78 -6.76
CA PRO A 42 -10.53 -11.50 -6.34
C PRO A 42 -11.58 -10.98 -7.34
N LYS A 43 -12.58 -10.25 -6.83
CA LYS A 43 -13.60 -9.59 -7.67
C LYS A 43 -13.01 -8.41 -8.47
N ARG A 44 -11.96 -7.78 -7.93
CA ARG A 44 -11.25 -6.63 -8.51
C ARG A 44 -9.87 -7.05 -8.96
N THR A 45 -9.24 -6.22 -9.80
CA THR A 45 -7.83 -6.41 -10.14
C THR A 45 -6.96 -6.06 -8.92
N LEU A 46 -6.13 -6.99 -8.48
CA LEU A 46 -5.04 -6.67 -7.56
C LEU A 46 -3.82 -6.25 -8.39
N ARG A 47 -3.20 -5.13 -8.04
CA ARG A 47 -2.03 -4.60 -8.75
C ARG A 47 -0.90 -4.37 -7.75
N LEU A 48 0.18 -5.13 -7.91
CA LEU A 48 1.45 -4.81 -7.28
C LEU A 48 2.11 -3.68 -8.07
N VAL A 49 2.62 -2.67 -7.38
CA VAL A 49 3.59 -1.74 -7.95
C VAL A 49 4.81 -1.69 -7.05
N LEU A 50 5.98 -1.82 -7.65
CA LEU A 50 7.26 -1.61 -6.97
C LEU A 50 7.84 -0.32 -7.54
N TRP A 51 7.83 0.74 -6.74
CA TRP A 51 8.21 2.07 -7.18
C TRP A 51 9.72 2.18 -7.41
N THR A 52 10.13 3.21 -8.11
CA THR A 52 11.54 3.52 -8.29
C THR A 52 11.72 5.02 -8.15
N ALA A 53 12.87 5.40 -7.62
CA ALA A 53 13.18 6.77 -7.28
C ALA A 53 12.20 7.38 -6.25
N GLU A 54 11.76 6.57 -5.28
CA GLU A 54 11.09 7.05 -4.06
C GLU A 54 12.06 7.94 -3.28
N GLU A 55 13.29 7.44 -3.11
CA GLU A 55 14.31 8.03 -2.23
C GLU A 55 14.78 9.41 -2.72
N GLN A 56 14.54 9.71 -4.00
CA GLN A 56 14.81 11.02 -4.61
C GLN A 56 13.57 11.92 -4.67
N GLY A 57 12.49 11.55 -3.99
CA GLY A 57 11.25 12.31 -3.84
C GLY A 57 10.04 11.75 -4.60
N GLY A 58 9.85 10.44 -4.66
CA GLY A 58 8.64 9.81 -5.22
C GLY A 58 8.50 9.96 -6.73
N ILE A 59 9.61 10.00 -7.48
CA ILE A 59 9.61 10.34 -8.92
C ILE A 59 8.83 9.31 -9.75
N GLY A 60 9.06 8.02 -9.50
CA GLY A 60 8.35 6.95 -10.21
C GLY A 60 6.85 6.96 -9.92
N ALA A 61 6.48 7.20 -8.67
CA ALA A 61 5.08 7.30 -8.27
C ALA A 61 4.38 8.54 -8.83
N GLU A 62 5.04 9.70 -8.83
CA GLU A 62 4.52 10.90 -9.47
C GLU A 62 4.24 10.62 -10.95
N GLN A 63 5.22 10.06 -11.67
CA GLN A 63 5.05 9.75 -13.08
C GLN A 63 3.87 8.79 -13.30
N TYR A 64 3.78 7.73 -12.49
CA TYR A 64 2.69 6.76 -12.61
C TYR A 64 1.32 7.40 -12.30
N TYR A 65 1.23 8.26 -11.28
CA TYR A 65 0.04 9.03 -10.99
C TYR A 65 -0.35 9.92 -12.18
N GLN A 66 0.59 10.68 -12.76
CA GLN A 66 0.29 11.55 -13.91
C GLN A 66 -0.29 10.77 -15.11
N LEU A 67 0.20 9.54 -15.36
CA LEU A 67 -0.28 8.68 -16.43
C LEU A 67 -1.68 8.10 -16.17
N HIS A 68 -2.10 7.97 -14.91
CA HIS A 68 -3.31 7.23 -14.54
C HIS A 68 -4.40 8.08 -13.88
N LYS A 69 -4.11 9.33 -13.48
CA LYS A 69 -5.04 10.22 -12.77
C LYS A 69 -6.34 10.50 -13.54
N GLU A 70 -6.32 10.46 -14.88
CA GLU A 70 -7.55 10.59 -15.67
C GLU A 70 -8.58 9.49 -15.36
N ASN A 71 -8.07 8.33 -14.93
CA ASN A 71 -8.85 7.14 -14.57
C ASN A 71 -8.85 6.91 -13.06
N ILE A 72 -8.67 7.94 -12.24
CA ILE A 72 -8.52 7.82 -10.78
C ILE A 72 -9.70 7.10 -10.10
N SER A 73 -10.92 7.27 -10.62
CA SER A 73 -12.12 6.57 -10.13
C SER A 73 -12.08 5.05 -10.30
N ASN A 74 -11.11 4.52 -11.06
CA ASN A 74 -10.89 3.09 -11.17
C ASN A 74 -10.09 2.48 -10.02
N PHE A 75 -9.49 3.29 -9.13
CA PHE A 75 -8.76 2.84 -7.95
C PHE A 75 -9.70 2.84 -6.74
N ASP A 76 -9.88 1.67 -6.13
CA ASP A 76 -10.76 1.51 -4.96
C ASP A 76 -9.99 1.75 -3.65
N ILE A 77 -8.71 1.36 -3.62
CA ILE A 77 -7.76 1.60 -2.53
C ILE A 77 -6.32 1.51 -3.07
N VAL A 78 -5.42 2.30 -2.50
CA VAL A 78 -3.95 2.21 -2.70
C VAL A 78 -3.33 1.90 -1.34
N MET A 79 -2.28 1.08 -1.27
CA MET A 79 -1.64 0.74 0.01
C MET A 79 -0.15 0.63 -0.19
N GLU A 80 0.60 1.09 0.79
CA GLU A 80 2.07 1.09 0.80
C GLU A 80 2.57 0.46 2.09
N SER A 81 3.66 -0.30 1.99
CA SER A 81 4.45 -0.72 3.14
C SER A 81 5.85 -0.18 2.93
N ASP A 82 6.23 0.83 3.71
CA ASP A 82 7.49 1.57 3.52
C ASP A 82 8.10 2.06 4.84
N GLU A 83 7.70 1.43 5.95
CA GLU A 83 8.15 1.80 7.31
C GLU A 83 8.93 0.64 7.95
N GLY A 84 9.61 -0.14 7.11
CA GLY A 84 10.34 -1.35 7.50
C GLY A 84 9.47 -2.54 7.89
N THR A 85 10.13 -3.55 8.46
CA THR A 85 9.51 -4.86 8.76
C THR A 85 9.37 -5.11 10.26
N PHE A 86 9.09 -4.05 11.02
CA PHE A 86 8.86 -4.15 12.46
C PHE A 86 7.57 -4.93 12.77
N LYS A 87 7.30 -5.14 14.06
CA LYS A 87 6.03 -5.73 14.48
C LYS A 87 4.92 -4.68 14.32
N PRO A 88 3.98 -4.83 13.37
CA PRO A 88 2.90 -3.87 13.21
C PRO A 88 1.93 -3.97 14.39
N SER A 89 1.24 -2.86 14.70
CA SER A 89 0.13 -2.80 15.65
C SER A 89 -1.22 -2.53 14.96
N GLY A 90 -1.19 -2.02 13.72
CA GLY A 90 -2.37 -1.63 12.96
C GLY A 90 -2.02 -1.10 11.57
N LEU A 91 -2.98 -0.44 10.95
CA LEU A 91 -2.79 0.29 9.69
C LEU A 91 -3.19 1.76 9.85
N GLY A 92 -2.39 2.67 9.30
CA GLY A 92 -2.85 4.02 8.98
C GLY A 92 -3.90 3.94 7.86
N PHE A 93 -4.92 4.80 7.92
CA PHE A 93 -5.94 4.83 6.88
C PHE A 93 -6.49 6.23 6.65
N THR A 94 -6.53 6.65 5.40
CA THR A 94 -7.14 7.86 4.87
C THR A 94 -8.34 7.49 3.99
N GLY A 95 -9.52 8.00 4.31
CA GLY A 95 -10.73 7.74 3.54
C GLY A 95 -11.98 8.27 4.21
N ASN A 96 -13.14 8.09 3.57
CA ASN A 96 -14.41 8.50 4.18
C ASN A 96 -14.79 7.58 5.37
N ALA A 97 -15.72 8.05 6.22
CA ALA A 97 -16.13 7.32 7.42
C ALA A 97 -16.63 5.89 7.14
N LYS A 98 -17.37 5.68 6.04
CA LYS A 98 -17.86 4.34 5.68
C LYS A 98 -16.73 3.40 5.30
N ALA A 99 -15.73 3.90 4.58
CA ALA A 99 -14.54 3.12 4.24
C ALA A 99 -13.73 2.79 5.50
N ARG A 100 -13.62 3.73 6.45
CA ARG A 100 -12.96 3.50 7.75
C ARG A 100 -13.67 2.41 8.56
N ASP A 101 -15.00 2.40 8.59
CA ASP A 101 -15.77 1.35 9.27
C ASP A 101 -15.53 -0.03 8.66
N ILE A 102 -15.44 -0.11 7.33
CA ILE A 102 -15.07 -1.34 6.61
C ILE A 102 -13.66 -1.79 7.01
N MET A 103 -12.68 -0.87 7.04
CA MET A 103 -11.31 -1.20 7.45
C MET A 103 -11.25 -1.73 8.88
N LYS A 104 -11.98 -1.10 9.82
CA LYS A 104 -12.08 -1.58 11.20
C LYS A 104 -12.63 -3.00 11.27
N GLU A 105 -13.68 -3.31 10.49
CA GLU A 105 -14.23 -4.67 10.42
C GLU A 105 -13.19 -5.66 9.87
N ILE A 106 -12.48 -5.31 8.79
CA ILE A 106 -11.43 -6.17 8.20
C ILE A 106 -10.31 -6.44 9.21
N LEU A 107 -9.82 -5.42 9.93
CA LEU A 107 -8.71 -5.59 10.86
C LEU A 107 -9.05 -6.47 12.06
N THR A 108 -10.33 -6.70 12.38
CA THR A 108 -10.71 -7.71 13.38
C THR A 108 -10.27 -9.12 13.01
N LEU A 109 -10.09 -9.42 11.73
CA LEU A 109 -9.58 -10.71 11.25
C LEU A 109 -8.12 -10.95 11.68
N LEU A 110 -7.38 -9.88 12.01
CA LEU A 110 -6.00 -9.92 12.46
C LEU A 110 -5.86 -10.02 13.99
N GLN A 111 -6.96 -10.24 14.72
CA GLN A 111 -6.94 -10.47 16.17
C GLN A 111 -5.93 -11.55 16.62
N PRO A 112 -5.73 -12.69 15.91
CA PRO A 112 -4.77 -13.71 16.33
C PRO A 112 -3.32 -13.22 16.41
N ILE A 113 -2.98 -12.14 15.70
CA ILE A 113 -1.64 -11.52 15.71
C ILE A 113 -1.61 -10.17 16.45
N ASN A 114 -2.74 -9.74 17.03
CA ASN A 114 -2.90 -8.49 17.77
C ASN A 114 -2.54 -7.23 16.93
N VAL A 115 -3.03 -7.19 15.69
CA VAL A 115 -2.84 -6.09 14.73
C VAL A 115 -4.21 -5.53 14.31
N THR A 116 -4.95 -4.98 15.28
CA THR A 116 -6.36 -4.61 15.09
C THR A 116 -6.62 -3.11 15.02
N ASP A 117 -5.60 -2.28 15.24
CA ASP A 117 -5.76 -0.83 15.29
C ASP A 117 -5.91 -0.25 13.87
N VAL A 118 -6.85 0.68 13.70
CA VAL A 118 -6.92 1.55 12.52
C VAL A 118 -6.58 2.95 13.00
N TYR A 119 -5.41 3.45 12.60
CA TYR A 119 -4.95 4.80 12.93
C TYR A 119 -5.58 5.83 11.98
N ASP A 120 -5.62 7.08 12.44
CA ASP A 120 -6.02 8.20 11.60
C ASP A 120 -4.86 8.60 10.69
N ASP A 121 -5.21 8.99 9.47
CA ASP A 121 -4.31 9.43 8.40
C ASP A 121 -3.23 8.40 8.01
N ALA A 122 -3.39 7.78 6.84
CA ALA A 122 -2.31 7.02 6.23
C ALA A 122 -1.18 7.95 5.75
N ASP A 123 0.03 7.41 5.77
CA ASP A 123 1.24 8.01 5.23
C ASP A 123 1.85 7.07 4.18
N GLY A 124 2.65 7.62 3.27
CA GLY A 124 3.30 6.87 2.20
C GLY A 124 3.63 7.78 1.02
N THR A 125 4.93 7.93 0.73
CA THR A 125 5.45 8.86 -0.28
C THR A 125 4.82 8.59 -1.65
N ASP A 126 4.71 7.32 -2.03
CA ASP A 126 4.32 6.95 -3.39
C ASP A 126 2.79 6.85 -3.58
N ILE A 127 2.04 6.81 -2.48
CA ILE A 127 0.57 6.81 -2.50
C ILE A 127 -0.07 8.17 -2.19
N ASP A 128 0.70 9.15 -1.71
CA ASP A 128 0.20 10.47 -1.27
C ASP A 128 -0.58 11.22 -2.37
N TYR A 129 -0.11 11.23 -3.62
CA TYR A 129 -0.82 11.88 -4.73
C TYR A 129 -2.24 11.32 -4.92
N TRP A 130 -2.44 10.03 -4.67
CA TRP A 130 -3.74 9.37 -4.79
C TRP A 130 -4.66 9.77 -3.64
N MET A 131 -4.15 9.75 -2.41
CA MET A 131 -4.89 10.13 -1.20
C MET A 131 -5.35 11.58 -1.25
N ARG A 132 -4.47 12.50 -1.68
CA ARG A 132 -4.80 13.93 -1.87
C ARG A 132 -5.91 14.17 -2.89
N ASN A 133 -6.12 13.22 -3.81
CA ASN A 133 -7.17 13.27 -4.81
C ASN A 133 -8.38 12.38 -4.47
N GLY A 134 -8.48 11.92 -3.22
CA GLY A 134 -9.67 11.28 -2.66
C GLY A 134 -9.76 9.77 -2.88
N VAL A 135 -8.71 9.12 -3.39
CA VAL A 135 -8.63 7.66 -3.36
C VAL A 135 -8.30 7.22 -1.94
N PRO A 136 -9.04 6.26 -1.34
CA PRO A 136 -8.68 5.72 -0.04
C PRO A 136 -7.27 5.12 -0.06
N GLY A 137 -6.51 5.38 1.00
CA GLY A 137 -5.16 4.84 1.18
C GLY A 137 -4.89 4.45 2.62
#